data_AF-A0AAU1H670-F1
#
_entry.id   AF-A0AAU1H670-F1
#
_cell.length_a   1.000
_cell.length_b   1.000
_cell.length_c   1.000
_cell.angle_alpha   90.00
_cell.angle_beta   90.00
_cell.angle_gamma   90.00
#
_symmetry.space_group_name_H-M   'P 1'
#
loop_
_entity.id
_entity.type
_entity.pdbx_description
1 polymer ?
#
loop_
_entity_poly.entity_id
_entity_poly.type
_entity_poly.pdbx_seq_one_letter_code
_entity_poly.pdbx_strand_id
1 'polypeptide(L)'
;MRSLRNVAVVGAVGALVAGATVMGATAASAAPNVTPQGVCGSAYKTVNSVPVGSLGTVYLTYNAKNGKNCVATIRTNPGTAKDMSTYIYVPDTDEWAGDSGNYTSYAGPAYVYGKGHCVSWGGNIANVYVSVDNSNCAARTEHRVTEIR
;
A
#
# COMPACT_ATOMS: atom_id res chain seq x y z
N MET A 1 -48.98 36.87 -48.67
CA MET A 1 -48.57 36.51 -50.05
C MET A 1 -48.43 34.99 -50.10
N ARG A 2 -48.96 34.40 -51.19
CA ARG A 2 -49.21 32.97 -51.42
C ARG A 2 -47.94 32.14 -51.67
N SER A 3 -48.08 30.83 -51.37
CA SER A 3 -47.63 29.62 -52.11
C SER A 3 -46.88 28.67 -51.15
N LEU A 4 -47.43 27.53 -50.68
CA LEU A 4 -47.83 26.27 -51.37
C LEU A 4 -46.69 25.81 -52.32
N ARG A 5 -46.07 24.63 -52.23
CA ARG A 5 -46.66 23.26 -52.31
C ARG A 5 -45.59 22.16 -52.06
N ASN A 6 -46.04 21.04 -51.48
CA ASN A 6 -45.80 19.61 -51.87
C ASN A 6 -44.40 18.99 -51.64
N VAL A 7 -44.21 17.70 -51.28
CA VAL A 7 -45.05 16.51 -51.07
C VAL A 7 -44.28 15.48 -50.22
N ALA A 8 -45.02 14.66 -49.48
CA ALA A 8 -44.58 13.56 -48.61
C ALA A 8 -44.08 12.31 -49.36
N VAL A 9 -43.24 11.47 -48.70
CA VAL A 9 -43.34 10.00 -48.80
C VAL A 9 -42.95 9.36 -47.45
N VAL A 10 -43.76 8.37 -47.08
CA VAL A 10 -43.79 7.50 -45.91
C VAL A 10 -42.95 6.23 -46.12
N GLY A 11 -42.38 5.67 -45.05
CA GLY A 11 -41.99 4.25 -44.96
C GLY A 11 -40.82 4.04 -43.98
N ALA A 12 -40.78 3.06 -43.09
CA ALA A 12 -41.71 2.02 -42.66
C ALA A 12 -41.33 1.62 -41.22
N VAL A 13 -42.31 1.11 -40.47
CA VAL A 13 -42.14 0.57 -39.11
C VAL A 13 -41.41 -0.78 -39.17
N GLY A 14 -40.39 -0.98 -38.34
CA GLY A 14 -39.77 -2.28 -38.07
C GLY A 14 -39.43 -2.40 -36.59
N ALA A 15 -40.19 -3.20 -35.86
CA ALA A 15 -40.07 -3.41 -34.42
C ALA A 15 -39.26 -4.68 -34.10
N LEU A 16 -38.52 -4.61 -32.98
CA LEU A 16 -38.09 -5.69 -32.06
C LEU A 16 -37.02 -6.69 -32.53
N VAL A 17 -35.84 -6.62 -31.89
CA VAL A 17 -35.23 -7.79 -31.21
C VAL A 17 -34.54 -7.31 -29.93
N ALA A 18 -35.00 -7.83 -28.78
CA ALA A 18 -34.28 -7.78 -27.52
C ALA A 18 -33.03 -8.69 -27.62
N GLY A 19 -31.85 -8.14 -27.43
CA GLY A 19 -30.58 -8.86 -27.56
C GLY A 19 -29.71 -8.69 -26.32
N ALA A 20 -29.75 -9.73 -25.47
CA ALA A 20 -28.77 -10.18 -24.49
C ALA A 20 -27.78 -9.16 -23.87
N THR A 21 -27.88 -9.08 -22.54
CA THR A 21 -26.88 -8.62 -21.59
C THR A 21 -25.44 -8.96 -22.02
N VAL A 22 -24.61 -7.94 -22.26
CA VAL A 22 -23.20 -8.04 -21.90
C VAL A 22 -23.10 -7.42 -20.53
N MET A 23 -23.10 -8.28 -19.52
CA MET A 23 -22.53 -7.95 -18.22
C MET A 23 -21.13 -7.47 -18.54
N GLY A 24 -20.92 -6.15 -18.57
CA GLY A 24 -19.59 -5.60 -18.57
C GLY A 24 -18.97 -6.18 -17.31
N ALA A 25 -18.12 -7.19 -17.47
CA ALA A 25 -17.24 -7.61 -16.42
C ALA A 25 -16.54 -6.32 -16.02
N THR A 26 -16.92 -5.76 -14.87
CA THR A 26 -15.97 -4.96 -14.14
C THR A 26 -14.82 -5.93 -13.98
N ALA A 27 -13.77 -5.76 -14.78
CA ALA A 27 -12.47 -6.15 -14.31
C ALA A 27 -12.42 -5.51 -12.94
N ALA A 28 -12.57 -6.33 -11.89
CA ALA A 28 -12.16 -5.92 -10.58
C ALA A 28 -10.70 -5.59 -10.82
N SER A 29 -10.40 -4.29 -10.98
CA SER A 29 -9.04 -3.82 -11.09
C SER A 29 -8.42 -4.29 -9.79
N ALA A 30 -7.65 -5.37 -9.87
CA ALA A 30 -6.77 -5.76 -8.82
C ALA A 30 -5.81 -4.59 -8.64
N ALA A 31 -6.12 -3.73 -7.70
CA ALA A 31 -5.11 -2.96 -7.02
C ALA A 31 -5.30 -3.23 -5.53
N PRO A 32 -4.23 -3.70 -4.87
CA PRO A 32 -2.95 -3.01 -4.98
C PRO A 32 -1.77 -3.97 -5.11
N ASN A 33 -1.08 -3.84 -6.23
CA ASN A 33 0.30 -4.29 -6.43
C ASN A 33 1.34 -3.49 -5.59
N VAL A 34 0.93 -2.94 -4.44
CA VAL A 34 1.86 -2.25 -3.53
C VAL A 34 2.66 -3.33 -2.81
N THR A 35 3.90 -3.47 -3.25
CA THR A 35 4.88 -4.37 -2.65
C THR A 35 5.91 -3.54 -1.91
N PRO A 36 6.58 -4.10 -0.88
CA PRO A 36 7.64 -3.37 -0.21
C PRO A 36 8.79 -3.01 -1.17
N GLN A 37 9.03 -3.77 -2.24
CA GLN A 37 9.98 -3.41 -3.30
C GLN A 37 9.48 -2.30 -4.23
N GLY A 38 8.16 -2.17 -4.40
CA GLY A 38 7.57 -1.02 -5.09
C GLY A 38 7.75 0.27 -4.30
N VAL A 39 7.65 0.21 -2.97
CA VAL A 39 7.79 1.37 -2.07
C VAL A 39 9.26 1.71 -1.79
N CYS A 40 10.07 0.70 -1.45
CA CYS A 40 11.48 0.85 -1.07
C CYS A 40 12.46 0.82 -2.27
N GLY A 41 11.99 0.42 -3.46
CA GLY A 41 12.80 0.25 -4.65
C GLY A 41 13.22 -1.20 -4.92
N SER A 42 13.36 -1.54 -6.19
CA SER A 42 13.54 -2.92 -6.69
C SER A 42 14.82 -3.63 -6.21
N ALA A 43 15.83 -2.87 -5.78
CA ALA A 43 17.08 -3.41 -5.25
C ALA A 43 16.97 -3.89 -3.79
N TYR A 44 15.89 -3.53 -3.08
CA TYR A 44 15.67 -3.92 -1.69
C TYR A 44 15.03 -5.32 -1.62
N LYS A 45 15.40 -6.09 -0.60
CA LYS A 45 14.83 -7.41 -0.29
C LYS A 45 14.17 -7.37 1.07
N THR A 46 13.00 -7.99 1.19
CA THR A 46 12.34 -8.16 2.49
C THR A 46 13.22 -9.04 3.37
N VAL A 47 13.61 -8.52 4.53
CA VAL A 47 14.40 -9.24 5.53
C VAL A 47 13.58 -9.55 6.78
N ASN A 48 12.50 -8.79 7.02
CA ASN A 48 11.60 -9.02 8.13
C ASN A 48 10.22 -8.38 7.85
N SER A 49 9.19 -8.81 8.59
CA SER A 49 7.84 -8.26 8.51
C SER A 49 7.06 -8.50 9.81
N VAL A 50 6.05 -7.69 10.08
CA VAL A 50 5.11 -7.87 11.20
C VAL A 50 3.68 -7.50 10.77
N PRO A 51 2.67 -8.36 11.03
CA PRO A 51 1.29 -8.05 10.68
C PRO A 51 0.71 -6.97 11.61
N VAL A 52 -0.04 -6.02 11.05
CA VAL A 52 -0.82 -5.03 11.78
C VAL A 52 -2.26 -5.55 11.90
N GLY A 53 -2.45 -6.57 12.76
CA GLY A 53 -3.69 -7.34 12.81
C GLY A 53 -4.07 -7.88 11.42
N SER A 54 -5.33 -7.69 11.01
CA SER A 54 -5.78 -7.97 9.63
C SER A 54 -5.68 -6.77 8.68
N LEU A 55 -5.26 -5.60 9.18
CA LEU A 55 -5.34 -4.32 8.46
C LEU A 55 -4.21 -4.16 7.43
N GLY A 56 -3.06 -4.78 7.68
CA GLY A 56 -1.89 -4.68 6.82
C GLY A 56 -0.65 -5.31 7.41
N THR A 57 0.51 -4.91 6.91
CA THR A 57 1.81 -5.45 7.32
C THR A 57 2.86 -4.34 7.24
N VAL A 58 3.69 -4.24 8.27
CA VAL A 58 4.92 -3.44 8.22
C VAL A 58 6.04 -4.33 7.70
N TYR A 59 6.76 -3.88 6.68
CA TYR A 59 7.87 -4.60 6.08
C TYR A 59 9.17 -3.88 6.36
N LEU A 60 10.18 -4.63 6.82
CA LEU A 60 11.57 -4.21 6.81
C LEU A 60 12.26 -4.81 5.59
N THR A 61 12.82 -3.95 4.75
CA THR A 61 13.64 -4.35 3.61
C THR A 61 15.06 -3.83 3.73
N TYR A 62 15.99 -4.47 3.04
CA TYR A 62 17.41 -4.11 3.06
C TYR A 62 18.02 -4.17 1.67
N ASN A 63 18.93 -3.25 1.38
CA ASN A 63 19.76 -3.26 0.18
C ASN A 63 21.24 -3.42 0.56
N ALA A 64 21.79 -4.61 0.30
CA ALA A 64 23.17 -4.94 0.64
C ALA A 64 24.23 -4.09 -0.10
N LYS A 65 23.87 -3.48 -1.25
CA LYS A 65 24.80 -2.65 -2.02
C LYS A 65 25.05 -1.28 -1.37
N ASN A 66 24.04 -0.71 -0.70
CA ASN A 66 24.14 0.62 -0.08
C ASN A 66 24.07 0.58 1.46
N GLY A 67 23.82 -0.58 2.05
CA GLY A 67 23.76 -0.77 3.50
C GLY A 67 22.53 -0.17 4.19
N LYS A 68 21.51 0.24 3.41
CA LYS A 68 20.31 0.88 3.95
C LYS A 68 19.18 -0.11 4.17
N ASN A 69 18.49 0.09 5.28
CA ASN A 69 17.17 -0.46 5.54
C ASN A 69 16.10 0.49 4.99
N CYS A 70 14.94 -0.06 4.67
CA CYS A 70 13.74 0.68 4.34
C CYS A 70 12.52 0.02 4.97
N VAL A 71 11.67 0.82 5.62
CA VAL A 71 10.43 0.36 6.22
C VAL A 71 9.22 0.98 5.54
N ALA A 72 8.19 0.16 5.32
CA ALA A 72 6.91 0.58 4.78
C ALA A 72 5.77 -0.17 5.45
N THR A 73 4.71 0.54 5.82
CA THR A 73 3.46 -0.03 6.33
C THR A 73 2.46 -0.11 5.18
N ILE A 74 2.05 -1.31 4.77
CA ILE A 74 1.19 -1.53 3.60
C ILE A 74 -0.14 -2.15 4.05
N ARG A 75 -1.26 -1.59 3.60
CA ARG A 75 -2.60 -2.11 3.89
C ARG A 75 -2.88 -3.40 3.11
N THR A 76 -3.52 -4.35 3.76
CA THR A 76 -4.07 -5.55 3.10
C THR A 76 -5.15 -5.14 2.09
N ASN A 77 -6.03 -4.22 2.49
CA ASN A 77 -7.15 -3.72 1.68
C ASN A 77 -7.10 -2.19 1.63
N PRO A 78 -6.51 -1.60 0.57
CA PRO A 78 -6.58 -0.17 0.31
C PRO A 78 -8.00 0.35 0.07
N GLY A 79 -8.16 1.66 0.26
CA GLY A 79 -9.45 2.33 0.16
C GLY A 79 -9.40 3.69 0.84
N THR A 80 -10.48 4.06 1.54
CA THR A 80 -10.57 5.32 2.30
C THR A 80 -9.33 5.53 3.18
N ALA A 81 -8.80 6.74 3.19
CA ALA A 81 -7.61 7.07 3.96
C ALA A 81 -7.77 6.70 5.44
N LYS A 82 -6.70 6.16 6.02
CA LYS A 82 -6.61 5.80 7.44
C LYS A 82 -5.36 6.41 8.02
N ASP A 83 -5.40 6.74 9.31
CA ASP A 83 -4.20 7.07 10.07
C ASP A 83 -3.23 5.90 10.01
N MET A 84 -2.02 6.15 9.52
CA MET A 84 -0.97 5.15 9.40
C MET A 84 0.38 5.80 9.63
N SER A 85 1.32 4.99 10.10
CA SER A 85 2.72 5.39 10.21
C SER A 85 3.66 4.24 9.89
N THR A 86 4.91 4.60 9.65
CA THR A 86 6.06 3.71 9.67
C THR A 86 7.22 4.43 10.35
N TYR A 87 8.09 3.70 11.02
CA TYR A 87 9.35 4.24 11.52
C TYR A 87 10.45 3.18 11.54
N ILE A 88 11.68 3.65 11.60
CA ILE A 88 12.88 2.85 11.86
C ILE A 88 13.90 3.67 12.64
N TYR A 89 14.59 3.01 13.56
CA TYR A 89 15.55 3.56 14.49
C TYR A 89 16.76 2.61 14.61
N VAL A 90 17.95 3.18 14.72
CA VAL A 90 19.21 2.48 14.90
C VAL A 90 19.81 2.91 16.26
N PRO A 91 19.60 2.15 17.35
CA PRO A 91 19.87 2.64 18.71
C PRO A 91 21.32 3.03 19.00
N ASP A 92 22.30 2.41 18.36
CA ASP A 92 23.72 2.67 18.61
C ASP A 92 24.28 3.85 17.81
N THR A 93 23.58 4.30 16.77
CA THR A 93 23.95 5.49 15.97
C THR A 93 22.97 6.65 16.10
N ASP A 94 21.86 6.45 16.82
CA ASP A 94 20.75 7.40 16.97
C ASP A 94 20.10 7.84 15.65
N GLU A 95 20.28 7.05 14.59
CA GLU A 95 19.70 7.34 13.27
C GLU A 95 18.23 6.94 13.25
N TRP A 96 17.37 7.84 12.78
CA TRP A 96 15.93 7.63 12.76
C TRP A 96 15.31 8.12 11.44
N ALA A 97 14.28 7.42 10.98
CA ALA A 97 13.40 7.90 9.92
C ALA A 97 11.96 7.42 10.18
N GLY A 98 10.99 8.22 9.75
CA GLY A 98 9.59 7.85 9.83
C GLY A 98 8.73 8.63 8.84
N ASP A 99 7.51 8.15 8.67
CA ASP A 99 6.45 8.78 7.88
C ASP A 99 5.10 8.48 8.54
N SER A 100 4.23 9.49 8.61
CA SER A 100 2.95 9.40 9.32
C SER A 100 1.90 10.34 8.75
N GLY A 101 0.66 9.90 8.71
CA GLY A 101 -0.44 10.65 8.10
C GLY A 101 -1.61 9.77 7.71
N ASN A 102 -2.53 10.33 6.93
CA ASN A 102 -3.69 9.60 6.42
C ASN A 102 -3.42 9.05 5.01
N TYR A 103 -3.31 7.72 4.88
CA TYR A 103 -2.98 7.07 3.61
C TYR A 103 -4.06 6.09 3.14
N THR A 104 -4.22 5.99 1.83
CA THR A 104 -5.15 5.04 1.20
C THR A 104 -4.56 3.65 1.07
N SER A 105 -3.23 3.53 0.93
CA SER A 105 -2.55 2.28 0.57
C SER A 105 -1.35 1.94 1.45
N TYR A 106 -0.40 2.87 1.65
CA TYR A 106 0.80 2.63 2.45
C TYR A 106 1.34 3.92 3.09
N ALA A 107 2.11 3.78 4.18
CA ALA A 107 2.97 4.82 4.76
C ALA A 107 4.44 4.43 4.56
N GLY A 108 5.32 5.41 4.32
CA GLY A 108 6.73 5.23 3.97
C GLY A 108 7.08 5.74 2.56
N PRO A 109 8.28 5.49 2.04
CA PRO A 109 9.37 4.72 2.68
C PRO A 109 10.15 5.52 3.74
N ALA A 110 10.52 4.86 4.85
CA ALA A 110 11.47 5.39 5.83
C ALA A 110 12.82 4.66 5.70
N TYR A 111 13.90 5.40 5.39
CA TYR A 111 15.23 4.83 5.16
C TYR A 111 16.23 5.22 6.25
N VAL A 112 17.01 4.24 6.72
CA VAL A 112 18.21 4.49 7.55
C VAL A 112 19.34 3.58 7.11
N TYR A 113 20.58 4.02 7.32
CA TYR A 113 21.73 3.13 7.20
C TYR A 113 21.76 2.20 8.42
N GLY A 114 21.88 0.88 8.21
CA GLY A 114 21.88 -0.08 9.33
C GLY A 114 22.76 -1.30 9.09
N LYS A 115 23.72 -1.22 8.17
CA LYS A 115 24.66 -2.32 7.93
C LYS A 115 25.52 -2.53 9.18
N GLY A 116 25.41 -3.72 9.77
CA GLY A 116 26.16 -4.09 10.97
C GLY A 116 25.51 -3.62 12.29
N HIS A 117 24.31 -3.05 12.21
CA HIS A 117 23.59 -2.51 13.37
C HIS A 117 22.27 -3.24 13.59
N CYS A 118 21.84 -3.31 14.85
CA CYS A 118 20.51 -3.78 15.21
C CYS A 118 19.51 -2.63 15.00
N VAL A 119 18.30 -2.94 14.54
CA VAL A 119 17.30 -1.91 14.23
C VAL A 119 16.00 -2.14 15.01
N SER A 120 15.36 -1.05 15.41
CA SER A 120 14.00 -1.01 15.94
C SER A 120 13.09 -0.36 14.92
N TRP A 121 11.95 -0.97 14.61
CA TRP A 121 11.06 -0.46 13.55
C TRP A 121 9.62 -0.86 13.82
N GLY A 122 8.69 -0.19 13.17
CA GLY A 122 7.28 -0.42 13.40
C GLY A 122 6.40 0.57 12.66
N GLY A 123 5.14 0.63 13.07
CA GLY A 123 4.13 1.46 12.45
C GLY A 123 2.74 1.18 12.98
N ASN A 124 1.73 1.84 12.41
CA ASN A 124 0.34 1.60 12.75
C ASN A 124 -0.57 1.65 11.52
N ILE A 125 -1.75 1.05 11.67
CA ILE A 125 -2.90 1.27 10.80
C ILE A 125 -4.12 1.44 11.71
N ALA A 126 -4.76 2.60 11.61
CA ALA A 126 -5.78 3.04 12.55
C ALA A 126 -5.26 2.87 13.99
N ASN A 127 -5.98 2.14 14.84
CA ASN A 127 -5.68 2.03 16.24
C ASN A 127 -4.82 0.79 16.60
N VAL A 128 -4.29 0.08 15.62
CA VAL A 128 -3.40 -1.07 15.82
C VAL A 128 -1.96 -0.66 15.55
N TYR A 129 -1.13 -0.74 16.59
CA TYR A 129 0.28 -0.37 16.59
C TYR A 129 1.15 -1.61 16.71
N VAL A 130 2.27 -1.64 16.00
CA VAL A 130 3.26 -2.71 16.08
C VAL A 130 4.66 -2.16 16.18
N SER A 131 5.50 -2.82 16.96
CA SER A 131 6.94 -2.58 17.02
C SER A 131 7.73 -3.88 17.04
N VAL A 132 8.92 -3.82 16.45
CA VAL A 132 9.92 -4.89 16.48
C VAL A 132 11.24 -4.26 16.91
N ASP A 133 11.70 -4.65 18.09
CA ASP A 133 12.95 -4.20 18.70
C ASP A 133 14.02 -5.28 18.62
N ASN A 134 15.29 -4.87 18.59
CA ASN A 134 16.44 -5.76 18.41
C ASN A 134 16.33 -6.61 17.12
N SER A 135 15.70 -6.09 16.08
CA SER A 135 15.52 -6.80 14.81
C SER A 135 16.87 -6.98 14.11
N ASN A 136 17.03 -8.13 13.45
CA ASN A 136 18.21 -8.51 12.66
C ASN A 136 19.51 -8.43 13.47
N CYS A 137 19.40 -8.66 14.78
CA CYS A 137 20.49 -8.56 15.74
C CYS A 137 20.99 -9.97 16.11
N ALA A 138 22.26 -10.28 15.83
CA ALA A 138 22.83 -11.57 16.24
C ALA A 138 23.07 -11.66 17.76
N ALA A 139 23.26 -10.52 18.42
CA ALA A 139 23.65 -10.43 19.82
C ALA A 139 22.46 -10.34 20.80
N ARG A 140 21.22 -10.15 20.30
CA ARG A 140 20.04 -9.91 21.13
C ARG A 140 18.83 -10.63 20.55
N THR A 141 17.96 -11.10 21.43
CA THR A 141 16.66 -11.65 21.03
C THR A 141 15.75 -10.53 20.54
N GLU A 142 15.15 -10.73 19.38
CA GLU A 142 14.14 -9.85 18.83
C GLU A 142 12.90 -9.81 19.74
N HIS A 143 12.35 -8.63 19.97
CA HIS A 143 11.16 -8.41 20.78
C HIS A 143 10.07 -7.77 19.93
N ARG A 144 8.85 -8.30 19.98
CA ARG A 144 7.73 -7.85 19.14
C ARG A 144 6.55 -7.47 20.00
N VAL A 145 5.97 -6.31 19.73
CA VAL A 145 4.80 -5.81 20.45
C VAL A 145 3.69 -5.51 19.45
N THR A 146 2.46 -5.80 19.85
CA THR A 146 1.25 -5.34 19.16
C THR A 146 0.31 -4.75 20.20
N GLU A 147 -0.12 -3.51 20.00
CA GLU A 147 -1.00 -2.77 20.89
C GLU A 147 -2.24 -2.30 20.14
N ILE A 148 -3.38 -2.35 20.82
CA ILE A 148 -4.63 -1.74 20.35
C ILE A 148 -4.91 -0.58 21.29
N ARG A 149 -5.03 0.63 20.74
CA ARG A 149 -5.31 1.86 21.49
C ARG A 149 -6.70 2.40 21.20
#